data_AF-A0A950NDG8-F1
#
_entry.id   AF-A0A950NDG8-F1
#
_cell.length_a   1.000
_cell.length_b   1.000
_cell.length_c   1.000
_cell.angle_alpha   90.00
_cell.angle_beta   90.00
_cell.angle_gamma   90.00
#
_symmetry.space_group_name_H-M   'P 1'
#
loop_
_entity.id
_entity.type
_entity.pdbx_description
1 polymer ?
#
loop_
_entity_poly.entity_id
_entity_poly.type
_entity_poly.pdbx_seq_one_letter_code
_entity_poly.pdbx_strand_id
1 'polypeptide(L)' 'MNENTPGALGKTSCPYCGSPVFLTIRGGPQRLRCLTCRASIELDVVHDGRHWTIRRVRVDDAAASGSR' A
#
# COMPACT_ATOMS: atom_id res chain seq x y z
N MET A 1 -8.94 11.71 13.36
CA MET A 1 -7.95 12.30 12.42
C MET A 1 -7.71 11.27 11.31
N ASN A 2 -8.52 11.30 10.26
CA ASN A 2 -8.36 10.42 9.09
C ASN A 2 -8.27 11.30 7.84
N GLU A 3 -7.25 12.15 7.79
CA GLU A 3 -6.95 12.91 6.59
C GLU A 3 -6.02 12.07 5.72
N ASN A 4 -6.61 11.08 5.06
CA ASN A 4 -6.02 10.63 3.81
C ASN A 4 -6.17 11.84 2.88
N THR A 5 -5.15 12.66 2.74
CA THR A 5 -5.12 13.81 1.82
C THR A 5 -3.82 13.75 1.03
N PRO A 6 -3.75 14.30 -0.20
CA PRO A 6 -2.53 14.24 -1.00
C PRO A 6 -1.36 14.87 -0.24
N GLY A 7 -0.24 14.15 -0.20
CA GLY A 7 0.95 14.55 0.56
C GLY A 7 0.97 14.09 2.02
N ALA A 8 -0.15 13.62 2.58
CA ALA A 8 -0.18 13.06 3.93
C ALA A 8 0.49 11.68 3.98
N LEU A 9 1.01 11.33 5.17
CA LEU A 9 1.52 9.98 5.45
C LEU A 9 0.36 9.06 5.83
N GLY A 10 0.09 8.07 4.98
CA GLY A 10 -0.85 6.99 5.23
C GLY A 10 -0.19 5.77 5.86
N LYS A 11 -1.00 4.97 6.55
CA LYS A 11 -0.61 3.66 7.08
C LYS A 11 -1.60 2.60 6.63
N THR A 12 -1.09 1.49 6.13
CA THR A 12 -1.86 0.28 5.81
C THR A 12 -1.13 -0.94 6.34
N SER A 13 -1.73 -2.13 6.22
CA SER A 13 -1.11 -3.39 6.61
C SER A 13 -0.76 -4.19 5.36
N CYS A 14 0.40 -4.84 5.38
CA CYS A 14 0.79 -5.81 4.35
C CYS A 14 -0.20 -6.99 4.36
N PRO A 15 -0.81 -7.34 3.22
CA PRO A 15 -1.78 -8.44 3.17
C PRO A 15 -1.14 -9.82 3.40
N TYR A 16 0.18 -9.95 3.22
CA TYR A 16 0.89 -11.23 3.36
C TYR A 16 1.36 -11.53 4.78
N CYS A 17 1.96 -10.54 5.46
CA CYS A 17 2.57 -10.74 6.77
C CYS A 17 1.95 -9.88 7.89
N GLY A 18 0.93 -9.08 7.58
CA GLY A 18 0.28 -8.17 8.54
C GLY A 18 1.12 -6.99 9.00
N SER A 19 2.41 -6.93 8.66
CA SER A 19 3.30 -5.83 9.06
C SER A 19 2.82 -4.48 8.54
N PRO A 20 3.02 -3.39 9.31
CA PRO A 20 2.63 -2.05 8.87
C PRO A 20 3.43 -1.63 7.64
N VAL A 21 2.75 -0.96 6.72
CA VAL A 21 3.32 -0.36 5.51
C VAL A 21 2.90 1.09 5.47
N PHE A 22 3.89 1.96 5.31
CA PHE A 22 3.69 3.41 5.23
C PHE A 22 3.73 3.85 3.79
N LEU A 23 2.94 4.86 3.46
CA LEU A 23 2.88 5.44 2.11
C LEU A 23 2.63 6.93 2.17
N THR A 24 3.08 7.64 1.14
CA THR A 24 2.58 9.00 0.90
C THR A 24 1.31 8.90 0.07
N ILE A 25 0.21 9.44 0.58
CA ILE A 25 -1.05 9.52 -0.15
C ILE A 25 -0.84 10.39 -1.38
N ARG A 26 -0.95 9.78 -2.55
CA ARG A 26 -0.92 10.43 -3.87
C ARG A 26 -1.98 9.72 -4.70
N GLY A 27 -2.79 10.49 -5.42
CA GLY A 27 -3.87 9.91 -6.21
C GLY A 27 -3.37 8.94 -7.26
N GLY A 28 -4.15 7.87 -7.47
CA GLY A 28 -3.90 6.84 -8.46
C GLY A 28 -3.11 5.63 -7.93
N PRO A 29 -2.64 4.77 -8.84
CA PRO A 29 -1.98 3.52 -8.50
C PRO A 29 -0.59 3.75 -7.91
N GLN A 30 -0.31 3.03 -6.83
CA GLN A 30 0.98 3.01 -6.17
C GLN A 30 1.43 1.58 -5.93
N ARG A 31 2.73 1.36 -6.12
CA ARG A 31 3.39 0.10 -5.80
C ARG A 31 4.35 0.32 -4.64
N LEU A 32 4.08 -0.38 -3.55
CA LEU A 32 4.89 -0.38 -2.35
C LEU A 32 5.59 -1.73 -2.20
N ARG A 33 6.64 -1.75 -1.37
CA ARG A 33 7.28 -2.99 -0.95
C ARG A 33 7.18 -3.13 0.56
N CYS A 34 6.69 -4.28 1.03
CA CYS A 34 6.73 -4.57 2.46
C CYS A 34 8.19 -4.76 2.89
N LEU A 35 8.65 -4.01 3.89
CA LEU A 35 10.03 -4.14 4.37
C LEU A 35 10.27 -5.44 5.15
N THR A 36 9.20 -6.04 5.71
CA THR A 36 9.28 -7.29 6.48
C THR A 36 9.36 -8.52 5.57
N CYS A 37 8.33 -8.76 4.74
CA CYS A 37 8.25 -9.96 3.89
C CYS A 37 8.71 -9.72 2.44
N ARG A 38 9.13 -8.50 2.09
CA ARG A 38 9.58 -8.09 0.75
C ARG A 38 8.53 -8.21 -0.37
N ALA A 39 7.30 -8.58 -0.04
CA ALA A 39 6.19 -8.64 -0.99
C ALA A 39 5.94 -7.28 -1.64
N SER A 40 5.65 -7.28 -2.94
CA SER A 40 5.09 -6.12 -3.62
C SER A 40 3.66 -5.90 -3.13
N ILE A 41 3.20 -4.67 -3.07
CA ILE A 41 1.82 -4.34 -2.73
C ILE A 41 1.36 -3.25 -3.68
N GLU A 42 0.33 -3.55 -4.47
CA GLU A 42 -0.33 -2.57 -5.31
C GLU A 42 -1.59 -2.06 -4.63
N LEU A 43 -1.75 -0.75 -4.67
CA LEU A 43 -2.84 -0.06 -4.02
C LEU A 43 -3.17 1.19 -4.82
N ASP A 44 -4.46 1.40 -4.98
CA ASP A 44 -5.00 2.54 -5.70
C ASP A 44 -5.58 3.51 -4.69
N VAL A 45 -5.13 4.75 -4.73
CA VAL A 45 -5.59 5.79 -3.82
C VAL A 45 -6.54 6.69 -4.59
N VAL A 46 -7.83 6.46 -4.36
CA VAL A 46 -8.92 7.12 -5.07
C VAL A 46 -9.58 8.16 -4.18
N HIS A 47 -9.93 9.29 -4.77
CA HIS A 47 -10.79 10.30 -4.15
C HIS A 47 -12.20 10.16 -4.69
N ASP A 48 -13.19 9.97 -3.81
CA ASP A 48 -14.60 9.83 -4.20
C ASP A 48 -15.35 11.18 -4.29
N GLY A 49 -14.62 12.30 -4.16
CA GLY A 49 -15.17 13.65 -4.10
C GLY A 49 -15.34 14.17 -2.67
N ARG A 50 -15.30 13.30 -1.66
CA ARG A 50 -15.43 13.67 -0.24
C ARG A 50 -14.30 13.14 0.63
N HIS A 51 -13.78 11.96 0.31
CA HIS A 51 -12.75 11.26 1.06
C HIS A 51 -11.75 10.55 0.14
N TRP A 52 -10.51 10.47 0.59
CA TRP A 52 -9.52 9.60 -0.04
C TRP A 52 -9.58 8.21 0.58
N THR A 53 -9.72 7.22 -0.29
CA THR A 53 -9.83 5.82 0.07
C THR A 53 -8.67 5.04 -0.54
N ILE A 54 -8.02 4.22 0.28
CA ILE A 54 -7.02 3.26 -0.20
C ILE A 54 -7.78 2.00 -0.60
N ARG A 55 -7.90 1.78 -1.91
CA ARG A 55 -8.38 0.52 -2.47
C ARG A 55 -7.18 -0.40 -2.67
N ARG A 56 -7.14 -1.50 -1.92
CA ARG A 56 -6.13 -2.54 -2.16
C ARG A 56 -6.52 -3.28 -3.44
N VAL A 57 -5.62 -3.30 -4.40
CA VAL A 57 -5.73 -4.16 -5.57
C VAL A 57 -4.96 -5.43 -5.22
N ARG A 58 -5.54 -6.60 -5.51
CA ARG A 58 -4.93 -7.90 -5.19
C ARG A 58 -3.49 -7.94 -5.68
N VAL A 59 -2.64 -8.62 -4.92
CA VAL A 59 -1.24 -8.81 -5.24
C VAL A 59 -1.05 -10.30 -5.53
N ASP A 60 -0.46 -10.60 -6.68
CA ASP A 60 0.06 -11.93 -7.03
C ASP A 60 1.60 -11.93 -6.91
N ASP A 61 2.12 -13.13 -6.66
CA ASP A 61 3.39 -13.43 -6.01
C ASP A 61 4.71 -13.04 -6.71
N ALA A 62 5.75 -13.12 -5.87
CA ALA A 62 7.12 -13.50 -6.17
C ALA A 62 8.14 -12.40 -6.50
N ALA A 63 8.83 -11.98 -5.43
CA ALA A 63 10.29 -11.85 -5.49
C ALA A 63 10.92 -12.16 -4.12
N ALA A 64 10.91 -13.45 -3.76
CA ALA A 64 11.93 -14.07 -2.92
C ALA A 64 11.97 -15.60 -3.12
N SER A 65 12.06 -16.06 -4.38
CA SER A 65 12.89 -17.23 -4.65
C SER A 65 14.34 -16.77 -4.46
N GLY A 66 14.84 -16.99 -3.24
CA GLY A 66 16.21 -16.69 -2.84
C GLY A 66 16.69 -17.81 -1.92
N SER A 67 16.80 -19.00 -2.48
CA SER A 67 17.55 -20.11 -1.90
C SER A 67 19.01 -19.69 -1.76
N ARG A 68 19.51 -19.57 -0.54
CA ARG A 68 20.87 -19.94 -0.09
C ARG A 68 21.01 -19.67 1.40
#